data_AF-A0A075B1M9-F1
#
_entry.id   AF-A0A075B1M9-F1
#
_cell.length_a   1.000
_cell.length_b   1.000
_cell.length_c   1.000
_cell.angle_alpha   90.00
_cell.angle_beta   90.00
_cell.angle_gamma   90.00
#
_symmetry.space_group_name_H-M   'P 1'
#
loop_
_entity.id
_entity.type
_entity.pdbx_description
1 polymer ?
#
loop_
_entity_poly.entity_id
_entity_poly.type
_entity_poly.pdbx_seq_one_letter_code
_entity_poly.pdbx_strand_id
1 'polypeptide(L)'
;MALPRHIKTEQHKENTENVNVQNMLNTARTGILNFQRNPSDMEVLSKATDILIECLEIEPTSFESVYLLAYSCYVLNDFSTCMKFFDLLDETETNFPAADELKHEVLQLLEGVQGTIEYPPLILENELSQEAEHILTEIFKVLDTENKGYLGIDEFNRHILFTGGSHKVDAEQFNQITRNYNENAQLGLSLQGFMNLYYEQILHDPSEFRKDLELYNMDPYLLKPKSIKAAQCA
;
A
#
# COMPACT_ATOMS: atom_id res chain seq x y z
N MET A 1 -10.97 40.78 44.73
CA MET A 1 -10.08 39.60 44.93
C MET A 1 -9.36 39.36 43.61
N ALA A 2 -8.09 39.70 43.50
CA ALA A 2 -7.31 39.49 42.27
C ALA A 2 -6.73 38.08 42.29
N LEU A 3 -7.00 37.29 41.24
CA LEU A 3 -6.39 35.97 41.06
C LEU A 3 -4.85 36.08 41.07
N PRO A 4 -4.13 35.17 41.76
CA PRO A 4 -2.67 35.17 41.82
C PRO A 4 -2.02 35.20 40.43
N ARG A 5 -0.95 36.01 40.27
CA ARG A 5 -0.26 36.21 38.99
C ARG A 5 0.21 34.90 38.34
N HIS A 6 0.57 33.87 39.12
CA HIS A 6 1.01 32.56 38.62
C HIS A 6 -0.09 31.79 37.86
N ILE A 7 -1.34 31.85 38.32
CA ILE A 7 -2.48 31.16 37.68
C ILE A 7 -2.81 31.80 36.33
N LYS A 8 -2.64 33.11 36.20
CA LYS A 8 -2.86 33.83 34.93
C LYS A 8 -1.77 33.54 33.90
N THR A 9 -0.54 33.23 34.31
CA THR A 9 0.56 32.94 33.38
C THR A 9 0.46 31.52 32.83
N GLU A 10 0.06 30.55 33.66
CA GLU A 10 -0.19 29.16 33.22
C GLU A 10 -1.42 29.07 32.30
N GLN A 11 -2.55 29.68 32.66
CA GLN A 11 -3.74 29.69 31.79
C GLN A 11 -3.52 30.41 30.46
N HIS A 12 -2.64 31.42 30.43
CA HIS A 12 -2.32 32.12 29.18
C HIS A 12 -1.35 31.33 28.31
N LYS A 13 -0.43 30.57 28.93
CA LYS A 13 0.50 29.67 28.22
C LYS A 13 -0.23 28.46 27.65
N GLU A 14 -1.11 27.84 28.44
CA GLU A 14 -1.97 26.72 28.06
C GLU A 14 -2.94 27.11 26.93
N ASN A 15 -3.55 28.31 26.99
CA ASN A 15 -4.36 28.83 25.88
C ASN A 15 -3.55 29.15 24.62
N THR A 16 -2.30 29.59 24.73
CA THR A 16 -1.45 29.89 23.56
C THR A 16 -0.89 28.63 22.91
N GLU A 17 -0.53 27.61 23.70
CA GLU A 17 -0.10 26.29 23.21
C GLU A 17 -1.27 25.57 22.50
N ASN A 18 -2.48 25.61 23.07
CA ASN A 18 -3.67 25.01 22.47
C ASN A 18 -4.06 25.67 21.12
N VAL A 19 -4.01 27.01 21.03
CA VAL A 19 -4.23 27.73 19.76
C VAL A 19 -3.15 27.41 18.72
N ASN A 20 -1.91 27.16 19.15
CA ASN A 20 -0.82 26.78 18.25
C ASN A 20 -1.04 25.38 17.65
N VAL A 21 -1.35 24.38 18.49
CA VAL A 21 -1.63 23.00 18.04
C VAL A 21 -2.79 22.97 17.05
N GLN A 22 -3.88 23.71 17.31
CA GLN A 22 -5.02 23.75 16.39
C GLN A 22 -4.66 24.35 15.01
N ASN A 23 -3.79 25.36 14.97
CA ASN A 23 -3.29 25.93 13.72
C ASN A 23 -2.37 24.97 12.95
N MET A 24 -1.52 24.24 13.69
CA MET A 24 -0.67 23.19 13.13
C MET A 24 -1.50 22.06 12.53
N LEU A 25 -2.51 21.56 13.27
CA LEU A 25 -3.46 20.56 12.78
C LEU A 25 -4.19 21.02 11.51
N ASN A 26 -4.66 22.26 11.47
CA ASN A 26 -5.33 22.80 10.27
C ASN A 26 -4.37 22.87 9.06
N THR A 27 -3.09 23.18 9.31
CA THR A 27 -2.05 23.20 8.28
C THR A 27 -1.78 21.79 7.75
N ALA A 28 -1.58 20.82 8.65
CA ALA A 28 -1.37 19.43 8.29
C ALA A 28 -2.56 18.84 7.52
N ARG A 29 -3.80 19.10 7.98
CA ARG A 29 -5.03 18.67 7.31
C ARG A 29 -5.11 19.22 5.89
N THR A 30 -4.77 20.50 5.71
CA THR A 30 -4.73 21.12 4.38
C THR A 30 -3.67 20.48 3.50
N GLY A 31 -2.51 20.14 4.06
CA GLY A 31 -1.46 19.37 3.37
C GLY A 31 -1.97 18.01 2.88
N ILE A 32 -2.58 17.22 3.77
CA ILE A 32 -3.13 15.90 3.41
C ILE A 32 -4.23 16.02 2.33
N LEU A 33 -5.13 17.00 2.46
CA LEU A 33 -6.16 17.25 1.43
C LEU A 33 -5.56 17.64 0.08
N ASN A 34 -4.46 18.40 0.08
CA ASN A 34 -3.76 18.76 -1.16
C ASN A 34 -3.05 17.54 -1.76
N PHE A 35 -2.43 16.69 -0.93
CA PHE A 35 -1.87 15.42 -1.38
C PHE A 35 -2.95 14.52 -1.99
N GLN A 36 -4.13 14.39 -1.39
CA GLN A 36 -5.23 13.61 -1.96
C GLN A 36 -5.66 14.09 -3.36
N ARG A 37 -5.51 15.39 -3.64
CA ARG A 37 -5.79 15.96 -4.97
C ARG A 37 -4.63 15.76 -5.96
N ASN A 38 -3.42 15.57 -5.46
CA ASN A 38 -2.24 15.29 -6.26
C ASN A 38 -1.31 14.28 -5.55
N PRO A 39 -1.62 12.97 -5.63
CA PRO A 39 -0.88 11.93 -4.90
C PRO A 39 0.60 11.79 -5.29
N SER A 40 1.04 12.46 -6.37
CA SER A 40 2.45 12.48 -6.78
C SER A 40 3.31 13.46 -5.97
N ASP A 41 2.69 14.39 -5.23
CA ASP A 41 3.40 15.42 -4.46
C ASP A 41 3.75 14.93 -3.04
N MET A 42 4.75 14.05 -2.99
CA MET A 42 5.23 13.45 -1.74
C MET A 42 5.82 14.47 -0.76
N GLU A 43 6.28 15.63 -1.26
CA GLU A 43 6.81 16.71 -0.42
C GLU A 43 5.71 17.31 0.47
N VAL A 44 4.49 17.45 -0.05
CA VAL A 44 3.34 17.93 0.71
C VAL A 44 2.94 16.94 1.80
N LEU A 45 2.94 15.64 1.50
CA LEU A 45 2.64 14.60 2.49
C LEU A 45 3.70 14.59 3.61
N SER A 46 4.98 14.61 3.24
CA SER A 46 6.10 14.64 4.17
C SER A 46 6.05 15.83 5.13
N LYS A 47 5.82 17.05 4.61
CA LYS A 47 5.65 18.25 5.46
C LYS A 47 4.44 18.14 6.39
N ALA A 48 3.33 17.56 5.91
CA ALA A 48 2.16 17.37 6.75
C ALA A 48 2.45 16.38 7.89
N THR A 49 3.16 15.27 7.61
CA THR A 49 3.55 14.31 8.64
C THR A 49 4.51 14.90 9.66
N ASP A 50 5.47 15.73 9.26
CA ASP A 50 6.37 16.42 10.19
C ASP A 50 5.57 17.29 11.18
N ILE A 51 4.61 18.07 10.69
CA ILE A 51 3.74 18.90 11.54
C ILE A 51 2.91 18.05 12.51
N LEU A 52 2.41 16.88 12.07
CA LEU A 52 1.63 15.98 12.94
C LEU A 52 2.48 15.37 14.05
N ILE A 53 3.74 15.03 13.74
CA ILE A 53 4.71 14.57 14.74
C ILE A 53 4.97 15.69 15.76
N GLU A 54 5.22 16.92 15.30
CA GLU A 54 5.38 18.08 16.21
C GLU A 54 4.12 18.30 17.08
N CYS A 55 2.92 18.11 16.52
CA CYS A 55 1.69 18.17 17.32
C CYS A 55 1.66 17.11 18.42
N LEU A 56 2.14 15.88 18.17
CA LEU A 56 2.21 14.82 19.19
C LEU A 56 3.28 15.09 20.26
N GLU A 57 4.34 15.82 19.94
CA GLU A 57 5.31 16.25 20.95
C GLU A 57 4.69 17.25 21.95
N ILE A 58 3.73 18.06 21.51
CA ILE A 58 3.03 19.05 22.34
C ILE A 58 1.81 18.43 23.04
N GLU A 59 1.00 17.68 22.30
CA GLU A 59 -0.22 17.01 22.76
C GLU A 59 -0.19 15.52 22.36
N PRO A 60 0.46 14.66 23.19
CA PRO A 60 0.64 13.24 22.87
C PRO A 60 -0.66 12.45 22.72
N THR A 61 -1.75 12.97 23.28
CA THR A 61 -3.10 12.38 23.22
C THR A 61 -3.93 12.94 22.07
N SER A 62 -3.34 13.71 21.15
CA SER A 62 -4.05 14.26 19.99
C SER A 62 -4.52 13.14 19.07
N PHE A 63 -5.77 12.75 19.25
CA PHE A 63 -6.44 11.72 18.44
C PHE A 63 -6.32 12.03 16.94
N GLU A 64 -6.57 13.28 16.54
CA GLU A 64 -6.51 13.69 15.14
C GLU A 64 -5.09 13.54 14.56
N SER A 65 -4.06 13.88 15.34
CA SER A 65 -2.67 13.70 14.89
C SER A 65 -2.34 12.23 14.64
N VAL A 66 -2.69 11.36 15.59
CA VAL A 66 -2.44 9.92 15.47
C VAL A 66 -3.22 9.33 14.28
N TYR A 67 -4.48 9.69 14.10
CA TYR A 67 -5.30 9.23 12.96
C TYR A 67 -4.73 9.68 11.61
N LEU A 68 -4.34 10.94 11.48
CA LEU A 68 -3.78 11.45 10.23
C LEU A 68 -2.41 10.82 9.91
N LEU A 69 -1.60 10.48 10.92
CA LEU A 69 -0.37 9.71 10.73
C LEU A 69 -0.64 8.26 10.31
N ALA A 70 -1.64 7.60 10.89
CA ALA A 70 -2.10 6.28 10.45
C ALA A 70 -2.51 6.32 8.97
N TYR A 71 -3.31 7.32 8.56
CA TYR A 71 -3.70 7.53 7.18
C TYR A 71 -2.50 7.75 6.24
N SER A 72 -1.52 8.57 6.65
CA SER A 72 -0.28 8.76 5.88
C SER A 72 0.48 7.45 5.68
N CYS A 73 0.60 6.62 6.72
CA CYS A 73 1.22 5.29 6.60
C CYS A 73 0.44 4.36 5.65
N TYR A 74 -0.89 4.37 5.72
CA TYR A 74 -1.74 3.60 4.81
C TYR A 74 -1.49 3.98 3.34
N VAL A 75 -1.45 5.28 3.03
CA VAL A 75 -1.15 5.80 1.68
C VAL A 75 0.23 5.36 1.20
N LEU A 76 1.19 5.24 2.11
CA LEU A 76 2.57 4.82 1.82
C LEU A 76 2.73 3.28 1.76
N ASN A 77 1.64 2.52 1.91
CA ASN A 77 1.64 1.07 2.07
C ASN A 77 2.49 0.57 3.26
N ASP A 78 2.80 1.42 4.25
CA ASP A 78 3.46 1.03 5.50
C ASP A 78 2.42 0.58 6.53
N PHE A 79 1.78 -0.55 6.23
CA PHE A 79 0.70 -1.09 7.04
C PHE A 79 1.14 -1.50 8.44
N SER A 80 2.40 -1.90 8.63
CA SER A 80 2.93 -2.23 9.96
C SER A 80 2.99 -1.01 10.87
N THR A 81 3.50 0.12 10.36
CA THR A 81 3.50 1.37 11.13
C THR A 81 2.09 1.92 11.29
N CYS A 82 1.23 1.76 10.28
CA CYS A 82 -0.19 2.11 10.38
C CYS A 82 -0.87 1.42 11.58
N MET A 83 -0.65 0.11 11.75
CA MET A 83 -1.21 -0.63 12.89
C MET A 83 -0.71 -0.14 14.25
N LYS A 84 0.55 0.28 14.37
CA LYS A 84 1.07 0.88 15.61
C LYS A 84 0.32 2.16 15.98
N PHE A 85 -0.07 2.97 15.00
CA PHE A 85 -0.88 4.16 15.26
C PHE A 85 -2.32 3.78 15.64
N PHE A 86 -2.90 2.73 15.07
CA PHE A 86 -4.21 2.24 15.52
C PHE A 86 -4.19 1.69 16.95
N ASP A 87 -3.11 1.02 17.36
CA ASP A 87 -2.93 0.59 18.75
C ASP A 87 -2.96 1.79 19.70
N LEU A 88 -2.34 2.92 19.32
CA LEU A 88 -2.40 4.18 20.08
C LEU A 88 -3.81 4.79 20.10
N LEU A 89 -4.56 4.71 18.99
CA LEU A 89 -5.94 5.22 18.94
C LEU A 89 -6.88 4.42 19.84
N ASP A 90 -6.73 3.10 19.89
CA ASP A 90 -7.53 2.21 20.74
C ASP A 90 -7.39 2.58 22.23
N GLU A 91 -6.23 3.09 22.65
CA GLU A 91 -5.99 3.54 24.03
C GLU A 91 -6.75 4.82 24.42
N THR A 92 -7.25 5.59 23.45
CA THR A 92 -7.89 6.90 23.70
C THR A 92 -9.39 6.85 24.04
N GLU A 93 -10.00 5.66 24.04
CA GLU A 93 -11.45 5.42 24.24
C GLU A 93 -12.38 6.26 23.32
N THR A 94 -11.86 6.80 22.22
CA THR A 94 -12.59 7.68 21.30
C THR A 94 -13.33 6.85 20.25
N ASN A 95 -14.66 6.99 20.17
CA ASN A 95 -15.44 6.38 19.10
C ASN A 95 -15.34 7.22 17.81
N PHE A 96 -14.60 6.72 16.82
CA PHE A 96 -14.40 7.39 15.54
C PHE A 96 -14.52 6.39 14.38
N PRO A 97 -15.70 6.26 13.76
CA PRO A 97 -15.96 5.24 12.75
C PRO A 97 -14.99 5.23 11.57
N ALA A 98 -14.47 6.39 11.16
CA ALA A 98 -13.50 6.47 10.07
C ALA A 98 -12.14 5.82 10.41
N ALA A 99 -11.73 5.83 11.68
CA ALA A 99 -10.55 5.07 12.11
C ALA A 99 -10.84 3.57 12.09
N ASP A 100 -12.01 3.14 12.54
CA ASP A 100 -12.40 1.72 12.52
C ASP A 100 -12.48 1.16 11.10
N GLU A 101 -13.06 1.93 10.17
CA GLU A 101 -13.14 1.58 8.75
C GLU A 101 -11.75 1.42 8.13
N LEU A 102 -10.86 2.41 8.33
CA LEU A 102 -9.50 2.36 7.81
C LEU A 102 -8.67 1.23 8.43
N LYS A 103 -8.81 1.00 9.75
CA LYS A 103 -8.15 -0.11 10.45
C LYS A 103 -8.59 -1.45 9.88
N HIS A 104 -9.88 -1.61 9.61
CA HIS A 104 -10.40 -2.83 9.00
C HIS A 104 -9.80 -3.06 7.61
N GLU A 105 -9.72 -2.01 6.79
CA GLU A 105 -9.10 -2.09 5.46
C GLU A 105 -7.61 -2.48 5.54
N VAL A 106 -6.84 -1.84 6.43
CA VAL A 106 -5.41 -2.15 6.65
C VAL A 106 -5.22 -3.60 7.11
N LEU A 107 -6.09 -4.11 7.99
CA LEU A 107 -6.05 -5.50 8.43
C LEU A 107 -6.30 -6.47 7.26
N GLN A 108 -7.29 -6.19 6.41
CA GLN A 108 -7.55 -7.01 5.23
C GLN A 108 -6.36 -7.04 4.26
N LEU A 109 -5.71 -5.89 4.04
CA LEU A 109 -4.51 -5.81 3.21
C LEU A 109 -3.33 -6.58 3.83
N LEU A 110 -3.09 -6.41 5.13
CA LEU A 110 -2.05 -7.15 5.86
C LEU A 110 -2.25 -8.65 5.80
N GLU A 111 -3.46 -9.16 6.06
CA GLU A 111 -3.76 -10.59 5.96
C GLU A 111 -3.58 -11.09 4.52
N GLY A 112 -3.98 -10.29 3.52
CA GLY A 112 -3.80 -10.61 2.11
C GLY A 112 -2.34 -10.77 1.71
N VAL A 113 -1.48 -9.89 2.23
CA VAL A 113 -0.05 -9.79 1.93
C VAL A 113 0.79 -10.79 2.75
N GLN A 114 0.60 -10.83 4.07
CA GLN A 114 1.37 -11.68 5.00
C GLN A 114 0.85 -13.12 5.08
N GLY A 115 -0.31 -13.39 4.52
CA GLY A 115 -0.94 -14.70 4.60
C GLY A 115 -1.42 -15.03 6.01
N THR A 116 -1.79 -16.29 6.21
CA THR A 116 -2.30 -16.81 7.47
C THR A 116 -1.67 -18.18 7.76
N ILE A 117 -2.08 -18.84 8.84
CA ILE A 117 -1.70 -20.24 9.10
C ILE A 117 -2.18 -21.17 7.96
N GLU A 118 -3.26 -20.81 7.28
CA GLU A 118 -3.86 -21.61 6.20
C GLU A 118 -3.26 -21.30 4.82
N TYR A 119 -2.72 -20.10 4.62
CA TYR A 119 -2.27 -19.60 3.31
C TYR A 119 -0.90 -18.93 3.41
N PRO A 120 0.06 -19.26 2.54
CA PRO A 120 1.38 -18.65 2.58
C PRO A 120 1.31 -17.13 2.26
N PRO A 121 2.28 -16.36 2.77
CA PRO A 121 2.43 -14.95 2.43
C PRO A 121 2.66 -14.74 0.93
N LEU A 122 2.22 -13.59 0.43
CA LEU A 122 2.63 -13.06 -0.88
C LEU A 122 3.93 -12.25 -0.76
N ILE A 123 4.12 -11.56 0.37
CA ILE A 123 5.33 -10.78 0.68
C ILE A 123 5.85 -11.19 2.05
N LEU A 124 7.16 -11.40 2.13
CA LEU A 124 7.89 -11.71 3.35
C LEU A 124 9.08 -10.73 3.46
N GLU A 125 9.22 -10.05 4.59
CA GLU A 125 10.35 -9.13 4.84
C GLU A 125 10.54 -8.04 3.76
N ASN A 126 9.45 -7.52 3.20
CA ASN A 126 9.43 -6.52 2.09
C ASN A 126 9.94 -7.04 0.75
N GLU A 127 9.96 -8.37 0.55
CA GLU A 127 10.24 -9.02 -0.72
C GLU A 127 9.11 -10.00 -1.08
N LEU A 128 8.98 -10.36 -2.36
CA LEU A 128 8.04 -11.42 -2.73
C LEU A 128 8.39 -12.71 -1.99
N SER A 129 7.39 -13.45 -1.51
CA SER A 129 7.64 -14.77 -0.95
C SER A 129 8.19 -15.71 -2.03
N GLN A 130 8.96 -16.72 -1.62
CA GLN A 130 9.53 -17.70 -2.55
C GLN A 130 8.44 -18.38 -3.40
N GLU A 131 7.28 -18.65 -2.81
CA GLU A 131 6.11 -19.21 -3.48
C GLU A 131 5.51 -18.24 -4.51
N ALA A 132 5.38 -16.96 -4.18
CA ALA A 132 4.90 -15.94 -5.11
C ALA A 132 5.87 -15.74 -6.29
N GLU A 133 7.18 -15.66 -6.03
CA GLU A 133 8.21 -15.61 -7.07
C GLU A 133 8.16 -16.82 -8.00
N HIS A 134 7.99 -18.01 -7.42
CA HIS A 134 7.89 -19.24 -8.20
C HIS A 134 6.69 -19.21 -9.15
N ILE A 135 5.51 -18.81 -8.68
CA ILE A 135 4.35 -18.70 -9.56
C ILE A 135 4.54 -17.63 -10.62
N LEU A 136 5.01 -16.44 -10.26
CA LEU A 136 5.25 -15.37 -11.23
C LEU A 136 6.24 -15.81 -12.31
N THR A 137 7.23 -16.61 -11.95
CA THR A 137 8.14 -17.25 -12.90
C THR A 137 7.43 -18.20 -13.85
N GLU A 138 6.52 -19.03 -13.36
CA GLU A 138 5.75 -19.95 -14.21
C GLU A 138 4.78 -19.19 -15.12
N ILE A 139 4.10 -18.16 -14.62
CA ILE A 139 3.24 -17.28 -15.43
C ILE A 139 4.07 -16.60 -16.53
N PHE A 140 5.24 -16.06 -16.18
CA PHE A 140 6.13 -15.42 -17.14
C PHE A 140 6.54 -16.37 -18.27
N LYS A 141 6.88 -17.63 -17.96
CA LYS A 141 7.21 -18.64 -18.98
C LYS A 141 6.05 -18.95 -19.92
N VAL A 142 4.81 -18.93 -19.42
CA VAL A 142 3.61 -19.10 -20.25
C VAL A 142 3.42 -17.91 -21.19
N LEU A 143 3.77 -16.71 -20.74
CA LEU A 143 3.65 -15.47 -21.52
C LEU A 143 4.77 -15.29 -22.54
N ASP A 144 6.02 -15.62 -22.19
CA ASP A 144 7.21 -15.55 -23.04
C ASP A 144 7.22 -16.70 -24.06
N THR A 145 6.27 -16.64 -24.99
CA THR A 145 6.04 -17.66 -26.01
C THR A 145 7.23 -17.87 -26.94
N GLU A 146 8.08 -16.85 -27.09
CA GLU A 146 9.29 -16.88 -27.91
C GLU A 146 10.54 -17.30 -27.11
N ASN A 147 10.41 -17.46 -25.78
CA ASN A 147 11.46 -17.85 -24.85
C ASN A 147 12.73 -16.97 -24.97
N LYS A 148 12.52 -15.66 -25.08
CA LYS A 148 13.59 -14.66 -25.26
C LYS A 148 14.08 -14.07 -23.93
N GLY A 149 13.42 -14.41 -22.82
CA GLY A 149 13.74 -13.94 -21.47
C GLY A 149 13.16 -12.55 -21.16
N TYR A 150 12.28 -12.03 -22.00
CA TYR A 150 11.58 -10.76 -21.82
C TYR A 150 10.23 -10.80 -22.52
N LEU A 151 9.22 -10.12 -21.96
CA LEU A 151 7.93 -9.94 -22.63
C LEU A 151 8.01 -8.74 -23.57
N GLY A 152 7.64 -8.96 -24.83
CA GLY A 152 7.34 -7.87 -25.76
C GLY A 152 5.98 -7.26 -25.50
N ILE A 153 5.69 -6.12 -26.13
CA ILE A 153 4.40 -5.41 -25.98
C ILE A 153 3.19 -6.30 -26.31
N ASP A 154 3.31 -7.18 -27.31
CA ASP A 154 2.21 -8.09 -27.69
C ASP A 154 1.96 -9.17 -26.65
N GLU A 155 3.01 -9.71 -26.01
CA GLU A 155 2.91 -10.68 -24.93
C GLU A 155 2.32 -10.04 -23.67
N PHE A 156 2.81 -8.85 -23.33
CA PHE A 156 2.28 -8.06 -22.22
C PHE A 156 0.81 -7.67 -22.44
N ASN A 157 0.43 -7.25 -23.65
CA ASN A 157 -0.96 -6.94 -23.96
C ASN A 157 -1.88 -8.16 -23.93
N ARG A 158 -1.38 -9.35 -24.29
CA ARG A 158 -2.14 -10.59 -24.10
C ARG A 158 -2.38 -10.86 -22.62
N HIS A 159 -1.36 -10.66 -21.79
CA HIS A 159 -1.47 -10.77 -20.34
C HIS A 159 -2.52 -9.81 -19.77
N ILE A 160 -2.41 -8.51 -20.05
CA ILE A 160 -3.36 -7.49 -19.55
C ILE A 160 -4.81 -7.81 -19.93
N LEU A 161 -5.05 -8.21 -21.18
CA LEU A 161 -6.40 -8.59 -21.62
C LEU A 161 -6.89 -9.89 -20.97
N PHE A 162 -5.98 -10.80 -20.65
CA PHE A 162 -6.30 -12.07 -20.01
C PHE A 162 -6.71 -11.88 -18.55
N THR A 163 -6.03 -10.99 -17.82
CA THR A 163 -6.32 -10.65 -16.42
C THR A 163 -7.47 -9.65 -16.24
N GLY A 164 -8.24 -9.39 -17.30
CA GLY A 164 -9.45 -8.56 -17.21
C GLY A 164 -9.20 -7.06 -17.43
N GLY A 165 -8.01 -6.67 -17.86
CA GLY A 165 -7.72 -5.31 -18.30
C GLY A 165 -8.56 -4.91 -19.52
N SER A 166 -9.13 -3.70 -19.46
CA SER A 166 -10.11 -3.22 -20.46
C SER A 166 -9.49 -2.86 -21.82
N HIS A 167 -8.19 -2.49 -21.84
CA HIS A 167 -7.52 -1.99 -23.03
C HIS A 167 -6.06 -2.44 -23.08
N LYS A 168 -5.57 -2.61 -24.31
CA LYS A 168 -4.15 -2.77 -24.58
C LYS A 168 -3.39 -1.48 -24.26
N VAL A 169 -2.18 -1.61 -23.73
CA VAL A 169 -1.23 -0.51 -23.65
C VAL A 169 -0.63 -0.23 -25.02
N ASP A 170 -0.40 1.05 -25.31
CA ASP A 170 0.35 1.46 -26.49
C ASP A 170 1.88 1.39 -26.26
N ALA A 171 2.66 1.70 -27.30
CA ALA A 171 4.11 1.63 -27.24
C ALA A 171 4.73 2.64 -26.26
N GLU A 172 4.11 3.80 -26.06
CA GLU A 172 4.62 4.80 -25.13
C GLU A 172 4.40 4.35 -23.69
N GLN A 173 3.19 3.89 -23.37
CA GLN A 173 2.83 3.33 -22.07
C GLN A 173 3.68 2.11 -21.75
N PHE A 174 3.85 1.18 -22.69
CA PHE A 174 4.69 0.01 -22.50
C PHE A 174 6.16 0.39 -22.21
N ASN A 175 6.70 1.38 -22.94
CA ASN A 175 8.06 1.87 -22.69
C ASN A 175 8.20 2.57 -21.33
N GLN A 176 7.14 3.21 -20.82
CA GLN A 176 7.15 3.78 -19.48
C GLN A 176 7.16 2.66 -18.43
N ILE A 177 6.30 1.65 -18.57
CA ILE A 177 6.27 0.48 -17.69
C ILE A 177 7.65 -0.19 -17.66
N THR A 178 8.24 -0.50 -18.82
CA THR A 178 9.56 -1.16 -18.84
C THR A 178 10.66 -0.32 -18.21
N ARG A 179 10.62 1.02 -18.32
CA ARG A 179 11.59 1.90 -17.64
C ARG A 179 11.40 1.97 -16.13
N ASN A 180 10.16 1.90 -15.66
CA ASN A 180 9.85 1.98 -14.23
C ASN A 180 10.24 0.69 -13.50
N TYR A 181 10.11 -0.46 -14.17
CA TYR A 181 10.27 -1.76 -13.52
C TYR A 181 11.53 -2.55 -13.92
N ASN A 182 12.17 -2.25 -15.06
CA ASN A 182 13.45 -2.86 -15.42
C ASN A 182 14.63 -1.89 -15.22
N GLU A 183 15.75 -2.44 -14.74
CA GLU A 183 17.06 -1.79 -14.86
C GLU A 183 17.53 -1.70 -16.33
N ASN A 184 17.15 -2.67 -17.18
CA ASN A 184 17.50 -2.75 -18.60
C ASN A 184 16.25 -2.75 -19.48
N ALA A 185 15.70 -1.57 -19.77
CA ALA A 185 14.42 -1.39 -20.48
C ALA A 185 14.45 -1.62 -22.00
N GLN A 186 15.63 -1.86 -22.62
CA GLN A 186 15.76 -1.80 -24.08
C GLN A 186 15.15 -2.99 -24.85
N LEU A 187 14.96 -4.15 -24.21
CA LEU A 187 14.52 -5.37 -24.90
C LEU A 187 13.03 -5.69 -24.72
N GLY A 188 12.44 -5.27 -23.60
CA GLY A 188 11.08 -5.64 -23.17
C GLY A 188 11.00 -5.69 -21.65
N LEU A 189 9.92 -6.24 -21.09
CA LEU A 189 9.77 -6.43 -19.64
C LEU A 189 10.46 -7.73 -19.21
N SER A 190 11.52 -7.65 -18.41
CA SER A 190 12.25 -8.85 -17.96
C SER A 190 11.45 -9.60 -16.90
N LEU A 191 11.88 -10.82 -16.55
CA LEU A 191 11.27 -11.55 -15.43
C LEU A 191 11.32 -10.72 -14.13
N GLN A 192 12.48 -10.12 -13.83
CA GLN A 192 12.61 -9.27 -12.65
C GLN A 192 11.68 -8.06 -12.70
N GLY A 193 11.56 -7.39 -13.85
CA GLY A 193 10.64 -6.25 -13.97
C GLY A 193 9.18 -6.67 -13.88
N PHE A 194 8.83 -7.85 -14.39
CA PHE A 194 7.50 -8.43 -14.22
C PHE A 194 7.20 -8.72 -12.74
N MET A 195 8.17 -9.25 -12.01
CA MET A 195 8.06 -9.44 -10.55
C MET A 195 7.92 -8.11 -9.81
N ASN A 196 8.70 -7.10 -10.16
CA ASN A 196 8.63 -5.77 -9.53
C ASN A 196 7.27 -5.11 -9.77
N LEU A 197 6.71 -5.24 -10.98
CA LEU A 197 5.35 -4.78 -11.30
C LEU A 197 4.32 -5.46 -10.40
N TYR A 198 4.39 -6.79 -10.28
CA TYR A 198 3.46 -7.54 -9.44
C TYR A 198 3.64 -7.28 -7.95
N TYR A 199 4.87 -7.04 -7.49
CA TYR A 199 5.14 -6.65 -6.11
C TYR A 199 4.38 -5.36 -5.74
N GLU A 200 4.44 -4.34 -6.61
CA GLU A 200 3.70 -3.10 -6.38
C GLU A 200 2.18 -3.33 -6.42
N GLN A 201 1.68 -4.12 -7.37
CA GLN A 201 0.25 -4.47 -7.43
C GLN A 201 -0.23 -5.22 -6.18
N ILE A 202 0.57 -6.17 -5.67
CA ILE A 202 0.25 -6.95 -4.45
C ILE A 202 0.16 -6.05 -3.22
N LEU A 203 1.02 -5.02 -3.12
CA LEU A 203 0.95 -4.05 -2.03
C LEU A 203 -0.35 -3.24 -2.04
N HIS A 204 -0.90 -2.97 -3.23
CA HIS A 204 -2.14 -2.19 -3.39
C HIS A 204 -3.41 -3.03 -3.26
N ASP A 205 -3.49 -4.16 -3.96
CA ASP A 205 -4.63 -5.08 -3.89
C ASP A 205 -4.13 -6.53 -4.02
N PRO A 206 -3.77 -7.20 -2.90
CA PRO A 206 -3.36 -8.60 -2.93
C PRO A 206 -4.50 -9.52 -3.43
N SER A 207 -5.75 -9.09 -3.39
CA SER A 207 -6.89 -9.86 -3.89
C SER A 207 -6.91 -9.92 -5.42
N GLU A 208 -6.44 -8.88 -6.11
CA GLU A 208 -6.32 -8.85 -7.57
C GLU A 208 -5.32 -9.89 -8.04
N PHE A 209 -4.13 -9.93 -7.43
CA PHE A 209 -3.14 -10.97 -7.72
C PHE A 209 -3.71 -12.38 -7.54
N ARG A 210 -4.42 -12.63 -6.43
CA ARG A 210 -5.06 -13.93 -6.18
C ARG A 210 -6.11 -14.26 -7.24
N LYS A 211 -6.90 -13.31 -7.74
CA LYS A 211 -7.84 -13.55 -8.85
C LYS A 211 -7.11 -13.90 -10.14
N ASP A 212 -6.01 -13.21 -10.44
CA ASP A 212 -5.18 -13.49 -11.61
C ASP A 212 -4.63 -14.92 -11.60
N LEU A 213 -4.20 -15.41 -10.43
CA LEU A 213 -3.73 -16.78 -10.27
C LEU A 213 -4.76 -17.81 -10.74
N GLU A 214 -6.04 -17.58 -10.49
CA GLU A 214 -7.09 -18.51 -10.93
C GLU A 214 -7.18 -18.63 -12.44
N LEU A 215 -6.95 -17.54 -13.16
CA LEU A 215 -6.97 -17.49 -14.62
C LEU A 215 -5.82 -18.33 -15.20
N TYR A 216 -4.67 -18.34 -14.52
CA TYR A 216 -3.52 -19.19 -14.87
C TYR A 216 -3.61 -20.63 -14.36
N ASN A 217 -4.79 -21.07 -13.90
CA ASN A 217 -5.00 -22.39 -13.30
C ASN A 217 -4.06 -22.66 -12.10
N MET A 218 -3.71 -21.60 -11.37
CA MET A 218 -3.00 -21.66 -10.11
C MET A 218 -4.00 -21.61 -8.95
N ASP A 219 -3.65 -22.25 -7.85
CA ASP A 219 -4.38 -22.18 -6.59
C ASP A 219 -4.03 -20.84 -5.92
N PRO A 220 -4.99 -19.91 -5.77
CA PRO A 220 -4.73 -18.57 -5.28
C PRO A 220 -4.35 -18.53 -3.80
N TYR A 221 -4.56 -19.63 -3.09
CA TYR A 221 -4.40 -19.73 -1.64
C TYR A 221 -3.25 -20.67 -1.25
N LEU A 222 -2.92 -21.63 -2.10
CA LEU A 222 -1.79 -22.54 -1.85
C LEU A 222 -0.57 -22.21 -2.69
N LEU A 223 -0.66 -21.17 -3.53
CA LEU A 223 0.44 -20.66 -4.35
C LEU A 223 1.13 -21.76 -5.18
N LYS A 224 0.33 -22.60 -5.84
CA LYS A 224 0.80 -23.73 -6.64
C LYS A 224 -0.16 -24.04 -7.79
N PRO A 225 0.28 -24.74 -8.85
CA PRO A 225 -0.63 -25.22 -9.88
C PRO A 225 -1.79 -26.02 -9.29
N LYS A 226 -3.03 -25.75 -9.74
CA LYS A 226 -4.17 -26.60 -9.39
C LYS A 226 -3.88 -27.99 -9.94
N SER A 227 -3.85 -29.00 -9.07
CA SER A 227 -3.71 -30.39 -9.50
C SER A 227 -4.81 -30.69 -10.50
N ILE A 228 -4.44 -31.01 -11.75
CA ILE A 228 -5.38 -31.54 -12.73
C ILE A 228 -5.93 -32.81 -12.09
N LYS A 229 -7.19 -32.79 -11.64
CA LYS A 229 -7.88 -34.06 -11.38
C LYS A 229 -7.80 -34.81 -12.70
N ALA A 230 -7.06 -35.92 -12.70
CA ALA A 230 -7.09 -36.88 -13.79
C ALA A 230 -8.55 -37.38 -13.89
N ALA A 231 -9.34 -36.68 -14.70
CA ALA A 231 -10.71 -36.99 -15.00
C ALA A 231 -10.79 -37.19 -16.51
N GLN A 232 -10.61 -38.45 -16.88
CA GLN A 232 -11.41 -39.15 -17.89
C GLN A 232 -11.31 -38.65 -19.34
N CYS A 233 -10.26 -39.10 -20.01
CA CYS A 233 -10.40 -39.67 -21.35
C CYS A 233 -9.79 -41.07 -21.33
N ALA A 234 -10.61 -42.04 -20.93
CA ALA A 234 -10.52 -43.43 -21.33
C ALA A 234 -11.80 -43.75 -22.11
#